data_AF-A0A3M2FX34-F1
#
_entry.id   AF-A0A3M2FX34-F1
#
_cell.length_a   1.000
_cell.length_b   1.000
_cell.length_c   1.000
_cell.angle_alpha   90.00
_cell.angle_beta   90.00
_cell.angle_gamma   90.00
#
_symmetry.space_group_name_H-M   'P 1'
#
loop_
_entity.id
_entity.type
_entity.pdbx_description
1 polymer ?
#
loop_
_entity_poly.entity_id
_entity_poly.type
_entity_poly.pdbx_seq_one_letter_code
_entity_poly.pdbx_strand_id
1 'polypeptide(L)'
;MTERPTGLILAGGASRRFGSDKRRHLVQGRAMIHRVHDAVAAVAAPVWVSVRDPADGPLGPSVPVVVDAVPGAGPLAGVVAGLQRLEAEWLLVVACDLPLLRADALHTLIDAARPGTAAVVARGGDGRPQPLCACYHRTVRDVAEAHLAARRLALHDLLAALDPVRFVRLPDDVLLNVNHPSDTPG
;
A
#
# COMPACT_ATOMS: atom_id res chain seq x y z
N MET A 1 12.70 6.38 -11.78
CA MET A 1 13.14 6.92 -10.46
C MET A 1 14.60 6.52 -10.28
N THR A 2 15.47 7.35 -9.69
CA THR A 2 16.91 7.00 -9.50
C THR A 2 17.19 6.34 -8.15
N GLU A 3 16.35 6.62 -7.14
CA GLU A 3 16.41 6.01 -5.81
C GLU A 3 15.39 4.87 -5.67
N ARG A 4 15.69 3.89 -4.82
CA ARG A 4 14.76 2.82 -4.43
C ARG A 4 13.77 3.36 -3.39
N PRO A 5 12.45 3.17 -3.55
CA PRO A 5 11.49 3.68 -2.58
C PRO A 5 11.53 2.85 -1.29
N THR A 6 11.03 3.43 -0.20
CA THR A 6 10.61 2.64 0.96
C THR A 6 9.25 1.98 0.67
N GLY A 7 9.10 0.71 1.01
CA GLY A 7 7.84 -0.02 0.85
C GLY A 7 6.99 0.05 2.11
N LEU A 8 5.68 0.18 1.95
CA LEU A 8 4.69 0.10 3.02
C LEU A 8 3.55 -0.80 2.59
N ILE A 9 3.36 -1.90 3.33
CA ILE A 9 2.25 -2.81 3.13
C ILE A 9 1.19 -2.50 4.18
N LEU A 10 0.00 -2.09 3.75
CA LEU A 10 -1.10 -1.82 4.67
C LEU A 10 -1.80 -3.14 5.04
N ALA A 11 -1.70 -3.52 6.31
CA ALA A 11 -2.22 -4.77 6.83
C ALA A 11 -3.18 -4.59 8.05
N GLY A 12 -3.53 -3.36 8.41
CA GLY A 12 -4.43 -3.04 9.55
C GLY A 12 -5.94 -3.24 9.31
N GLY A 13 -6.32 -3.89 8.22
CA GLY A 13 -7.72 -4.17 7.88
C GLY A 13 -8.38 -5.05 8.94
N ALA A 14 -9.63 -4.73 9.33
CA ALA A 14 -10.31 -5.43 10.43
C ALA A 14 -10.64 -6.90 10.15
N SER A 15 -10.41 -7.39 8.91
CA SER A 15 -10.72 -8.75 8.43
C SER A 15 -12.12 -9.29 8.80
N ARG A 16 -13.06 -8.40 9.14
CA ARG A 16 -14.40 -8.74 9.66
C ARG A 16 -15.19 -9.65 8.71
N ARG A 17 -14.95 -9.50 7.41
CA ARG A 17 -15.60 -10.29 6.34
C ARG A 17 -14.85 -11.59 6.01
N PHE A 18 -13.63 -11.75 6.51
CA PHE A 18 -12.76 -12.88 6.24
C PHE A 18 -12.87 -13.98 7.32
N GLY A 19 -13.44 -13.66 8.49
CA GLY A 19 -13.64 -14.60 9.60
C GLY A 19 -12.37 -15.05 10.34
N SER A 20 -11.20 -14.70 9.81
CA SER A 20 -9.87 -15.02 10.35
C SER A 20 -8.87 -13.92 9.96
N ASP A 21 -7.63 -14.03 10.43
CA ASP A 21 -6.56 -13.13 9.99
C ASP A 21 -6.25 -13.35 8.51
N LYS A 22 -6.87 -12.51 7.67
CA LYS A 22 -6.74 -12.48 6.21
C LYS A 22 -5.29 -12.53 5.75
N ARG A 23 -4.38 -11.90 6.48
CA ARG A 23 -2.94 -11.81 6.14
C ARG A 23 -2.29 -13.19 6.03
N ARG A 24 -2.77 -14.15 6.82
CA ARG A 24 -2.31 -15.54 6.87
C ARG A 24 -3.03 -16.47 5.90
N HIS A 25 -4.06 -15.98 5.22
CA HIS A 25 -4.79 -16.76 4.22
C HIS A 25 -3.83 -17.25 3.13
N LEU A 26 -4.00 -18.52 2.73
CA LEU A 26 -3.12 -19.12 1.74
C LEU A 26 -3.65 -18.84 0.34
N VAL A 27 -2.80 -18.25 -0.49
CA VAL A 27 -3.03 -18.08 -1.93
C VAL A 27 -1.94 -18.84 -2.66
N GLN A 28 -2.35 -19.87 -3.40
CA GLN A 28 -1.42 -20.81 -4.05
C GLN A 28 -0.36 -21.37 -3.07
N GLY A 29 -0.80 -21.79 -1.88
CA GLY A 29 0.04 -22.41 -0.86
C GLY A 29 0.94 -21.47 -0.04
N ARG A 30 0.92 -20.15 -0.29
CA ARG A 30 1.73 -19.16 0.46
C ARG A 30 0.85 -18.12 1.13
N ALA A 31 1.21 -17.67 2.32
CA ALA A 31 0.46 -16.64 3.03
C ALA A 31 0.40 -15.35 2.21
N MET A 32 -0.79 -14.76 2.15
CA MET A 32 -1.11 -13.60 1.33
C MET A 32 -0.13 -12.44 1.57
N ILE A 33 0.16 -12.11 2.83
CA ILE A 33 1.10 -11.04 3.17
C ILE A 33 2.52 -11.33 2.67
N HIS A 34 2.99 -12.59 2.72
CA HIS A 34 4.33 -12.94 2.28
C HIS A 34 4.46 -12.76 0.77
N ARG A 35 3.42 -13.09 0.00
CA ARG A 35 3.40 -12.84 -1.45
C ARG A 35 3.54 -11.35 -1.78
N VAL A 36 2.74 -10.52 -1.11
CA VAL A 36 2.80 -9.06 -1.29
C VAL A 36 4.17 -8.51 -0.85
N HIS A 37 4.69 -9.00 0.28
CA HIS A 37 6.01 -8.63 0.76
C HIS A 37 7.12 -8.97 -0.25
N ASP A 38 7.12 -10.18 -0.81
CA ASP A 38 8.13 -10.60 -1.78
C ASP A 38 8.11 -9.71 -3.04
N ALA A 39 6.91 -9.35 -3.53
CA ALA A 39 6.76 -8.44 -4.67
C ALA A 39 7.28 -7.02 -4.35
N VAL A 40 6.96 -6.49 -3.16
CA VAL A 40 7.40 -5.16 -2.72
C VAL A 40 8.91 -5.13 -2.44
N ALA A 41 9.45 -6.13 -1.76
CA ALA A 41 10.88 -6.22 -1.42
C ALA A 41 11.78 -6.38 -2.66
N ALA A 42 11.24 -6.89 -3.77
CA ALA A 42 11.93 -6.92 -5.05
C ALA A 42 12.19 -5.51 -5.62
N VAL A 43 11.40 -4.50 -5.22
CA VAL A 43 11.47 -3.15 -5.80
C VAL A 43 11.74 -2.03 -4.79
N ALA A 44 11.53 -2.28 -3.50
CA ALA A 44 11.59 -1.30 -2.43
C ALA A 44 12.48 -1.76 -1.27
N ALA A 45 13.12 -0.82 -0.56
CA ALA A 45 13.83 -1.09 0.68
C ALA A 45 13.96 0.19 1.55
N PRO A 46 13.78 0.08 2.89
CA PRO A 46 13.25 -1.09 3.60
C PRO A 46 11.76 -1.32 3.26
N VAL A 47 11.20 -2.44 3.71
CA VAL A 47 9.76 -2.74 3.59
C VAL A 47 9.14 -2.77 4.98
N TRP A 48 8.11 -1.96 5.19
CA TRP A 48 7.37 -1.86 6.42
C TRP A 48 5.98 -2.48 6.27
N VAL A 49 5.41 -2.95 7.38
CA VAL A 49 4.01 -3.38 7.45
C VAL A 49 3.27 -2.47 8.42
N SER A 50 2.25 -1.78 7.93
CA SER A 50 1.32 -1.02 8.77
C SER A 50 0.29 -1.94 9.40
N VAL A 51 0.18 -1.89 10.72
CA VAL A 51 -0.78 -2.65 11.52
C VAL A 51 -1.56 -1.71 12.45
N ARG A 52 -2.71 -2.19 12.91
CA ARG A 52 -3.56 -1.45 13.84
C ARG A 52 -3.03 -1.52 15.26
N ASP A 53 -2.70 -2.72 15.72
CA ASP A 53 -2.23 -2.99 17.07
C ASP A 53 -0.80 -3.55 17.00
N PRO A 54 0.15 -3.09 17.84
CA PRO A 54 1.46 -3.74 17.95
C PRO A 54 1.39 -5.26 18.17
N ALA A 55 0.33 -5.76 18.83
CA ALA A 55 0.06 -7.18 19.05
C ALA A 55 -0.37 -7.90 17.76
N ASP A 56 -0.86 -7.18 16.75
CA ASP A 56 -1.00 -7.68 15.37
C ASP A 56 0.37 -7.80 14.67
N GLY A 57 1.45 -7.66 15.45
CA GLY A 57 2.87 -7.72 15.12
C GLY A 57 3.30 -8.97 14.35
N PRO A 58 4.58 -9.01 14.01
CA PRO A 58 4.95 -9.21 12.62
C PRO A 58 4.63 -10.62 12.16
N LEU A 59 4.26 -10.72 10.88
CA LEU A 59 3.91 -11.98 10.21
C LEU A 59 5.15 -12.87 9.94
N GLY A 60 6.29 -12.51 10.57
CA GLY A 60 7.58 -13.17 10.56
C GLY A 60 8.62 -12.35 11.38
N PRO A 61 9.74 -12.94 11.81
CA PRO A 61 10.65 -12.33 12.78
C PRO A 61 11.47 -11.10 12.31
N SER A 62 11.35 -10.66 11.05
CA SER A 62 12.27 -9.67 10.46
C SER A 62 11.60 -8.49 9.74
N VAL A 63 10.27 -8.32 9.84
CA VAL A 63 9.57 -7.25 9.12
C VAL A 63 9.30 -6.06 10.06
N PRO A 64 9.87 -4.87 9.81
CA PRO A 64 9.58 -3.69 10.61
C PRO A 64 8.11 -3.32 10.55
N VAL A 65 7.53 -3.02 11.71
CA VAL A 65 6.12 -2.68 11.86
C VAL A 65 5.96 -1.18 12.05
N VAL A 66 4.99 -0.60 11.35
CA VAL A 66 4.53 0.77 11.57
C VAL A 66 3.14 0.68 12.19
N VAL A 67 2.98 1.23 13.39
CA VAL A 67 1.67 1.21 14.07
C VAL A 67 0.95 2.51 13.74
N ASP A 68 -0.32 2.38 13.33
CA ASP A 68 -1.17 3.53 13.03
C ASP A 68 -1.32 4.40 14.28
N ALA A 69 -0.94 5.68 14.21
CA ALA A 69 -1.01 6.60 15.35
C ALA A 69 -2.45 6.97 15.75
N VAL A 70 -3.41 6.81 14.83
CA VAL A 70 -4.82 7.17 15.03
C VAL A 70 -5.70 5.94 14.82
N PRO A 71 -6.09 5.24 15.89
CA PRO A 71 -6.96 4.07 15.80
C PRO A 71 -8.25 4.38 15.03
N GLY A 72 -8.62 3.49 14.10
CA GLY A 72 -9.86 3.61 13.33
C GLY A 72 -9.85 4.69 12.23
N ALA A 73 -8.69 5.30 11.91
CA ALA A 73 -8.57 6.25 10.80
C ALA A 73 -8.32 5.59 9.43
N GLY A 74 -8.34 4.25 9.38
CA GLY A 74 -8.27 3.49 8.14
C GLY A 74 -6.92 3.60 7.42
N PRO A 75 -6.86 3.24 6.14
CA PRO A 75 -5.61 3.18 5.37
C PRO A 75 -4.82 4.50 5.32
N LEU A 76 -5.49 5.65 5.41
CA LEU A 76 -4.82 6.96 5.45
C LEU A 76 -3.87 7.08 6.65
N ALA A 77 -4.24 6.53 7.82
CA ALA A 77 -3.37 6.59 8.99
C ALA A 77 -2.07 5.81 8.78
N GLY A 78 -2.15 4.64 8.12
CA GLY A 78 -0.96 3.89 7.74
C GLY A 78 -0.07 4.65 6.75
N VAL A 79 -0.68 5.29 5.73
CA VAL A 79 0.05 6.13 4.77
C VAL A 79 0.76 7.30 5.48
N VAL A 80 0.06 8.01 6.36
CA VAL A 80 0.65 9.11 7.15
C VAL A 80 1.78 8.59 8.05
N ALA A 81 1.59 7.49 8.77
CA ALA A 81 2.61 6.92 9.64
C ALA A 81 3.86 6.46 8.87
N GLY A 82 3.68 5.95 7.65
CA GLY A 82 4.78 5.66 6.72
C GLY A 82 5.46 6.93 6.23
N LEU A 83 4.70 7.92 5.76
CA LEU A 83 5.24 9.19 5.29
C LEU A 83 6.01 9.92 6.40
N GLN A 84 5.61 9.84 7.67
CA GLN A 84 6.30 10.43 8.82
C GLN A 84 7.67 9.82 9.10
N ARG A 85 7.81 8.51 8.88
CA ARG A 85 9.07 7.76 9.06
C ARG A 85 9.95 7.75 7.81
N LEU A 86 9.40 8.12 6.67
CA LEU A 86 10.07 8.06 5.37
C LEU A 86 11.33 8.94 5.34
N GLU A 87 12.47 8.32 5.06
CA GLU A 87 13.74 9.00 4.78
C GLU A 87 14.00 9.14 3.27
N ALA A 88 13.58 8.15 2.48
CA ALA A 88 13.69 8.16 1.03
C ALA A 88 12.77 9.22 0.39
N GLU A 89 12.93 9.48 -0.91
CA GLU A 89 12.03 10.40 -1.62
C GLU A 89 10.61 9.85 -1.79
N TRP A 90 10.46 8.53 -1.88
CA TRP A 90 9.22 7.89 -2.30
C TRP A 90 8.80 6.76 -1.35
N LEU A 91 7.50 6.73 -1.06
CA LEU A 91 6.83 5.65 -0.34
C LEU A 91 5.97 4.84 -1.32
N LEU A 92 6.34 3.60 -1.58
CA LEU A 92 5.50 2.64 -2.30
C LEU A 92 4.48 2.05 -1.32
N VAL A 93 3.20 2.32 -1.52
CA VAL A 93 2.09 1.85 -0.69
C VAL A 93 1.33 0.75 -1.42
N VAL A 94 1.21 -0.40 -0.79
CA VAL A 94 0.51 -1.58 -1.32
C VAL A 94 -0.45 -2.15 -0.26
N ALA A 95 -1.69 -2.47 -0.63
CA ALA A 95 -2.60 -3.22 0.25
C ALA A 95 -2.17 -4.69 0.38
N CYS A 96 -2.31 -5.28 1.57
CA CYS A 96 -1.92 -6.67 1.79
C CYS A 96 -2.77 -7.69 0.99
N ASP A 97 -3.89 -7.28 0.41
CA ASP A 97 -4.85 -8.13 -0.26
C ASP A 97 -4.77 -8.16 -1.79
N LEU A 98 -3.61 -7.75 -2.32
CA LEU A 98 -3.22 -7.90 -3.72
C LEU A 98 -2.19 -9.04 -3.90
N PRO A 99 -2.51 -10.32 -3.58
CA PRO A 99 -1.53 -11.42 -3.55
C PRO A 99 -0.99 -11.83 -4.92
N LEU A 100 -1.61 -11.36 -5.99
CA LEU A 100 -1.16 -11.58 -7.37
C LEU A 100 -0.29 -10.42 -7.89
N LEU A 101 -0.01 -9.40 -7.07
CA LEU A 101 0.84 -8.30 -7.46
C LEU A 101 2.26 -8.81 -7.77
N ARG A 102 2.80 -8.38 -8.91
CA ARG A 102 4.10 -8.81 -9.42
C ARG A 102 5.11 -7.66 -9.40
N ALA A 103 6.38 -8.00 -9.24
CA ALA A 103 7.47 -7.01 -9.17
C ALA A 103 7.60 -6.17 -10.46
N ASP A 104 7.34 -6.74 -11.64
CA ASP A 104 7.36 -6.02 -12.92
C ASP A 104 6.26 -4.95 -13.03
N ALA A 105 5.07 -5.24 -12.50
CA ALA A 105 3.98 -4.26 -12.40
C ALA A 105 4.36 -3.10 -11.46
N LEU A 106 5.02 -3.40 -10.34
CA LEU A 106 5.53 -2.40 -9.41
C LEU A 106 6.68 -1.57 -10.00
N HIS A 107 7.59 -2.17 -10.76
CA HIS A 107 8.61 -1.43 -11.52
C HIS A 107 7.96 -0.45 -12.49
N THR A 108 6.93 -0.90 -13.24
CA THR A 108 6.19 -0.04 -14.17
C THR A 108 5.58 1.18 -13.46
N LEU A 109 5.06 0.98 -12.25
CA LEU A 109 4.53 2.06 -11.41
C LEU A 109 5.64 3.03 -10.96
N ILE A 110 6.75 2.50 -10.43
CA ILE A 110 7.90 3.31 -9.97
C ILE A 110 8.55 4.09 -11.12
N ASP A 111 8.69 3.46 -12.27
CA ASP A 111 9.33 4.06 -13.46
C ASP A 111 8.49 5.15 -14.10
N ALA A 112 7.23 5.29 -13.73
CA ALA A 112 6.42 6.43 -14.10
C ALA A 112 6.62 7.64 -13.18
N ALA A 113 7.38 7.56 -12.10
CA ALA A 113 7.72 8.75 -11.31
C ALA A 113 8.58 9.74 -12.12
N ARG A 114 8.23 11.02 -12.09
CA ARG A 114 8.98 12.11 -12.74
C ARG A 114 9.24 13.23 -11.72
N PRO A 115 10.26 14.07 -11.93
CA PRO A 115 10.48 15.25 -11.10
C PRO A 115 9.19 16.07 -10.95
N GLY A 116 8.90 16.50 -9.72
CA GLY A 116 7.69 17.27 -9.40
C GLY A 116 6.39 16.45 -9.30
N THR A 117 6.39 15.14 -9.55
CA THR A 117 5.20 14.30 -9.36
C THR A 117 4.88 14.13 -7.87
N ALA A 118 3.64 14.39 -7.46
CA ALA A 118 3.20 14.17 -6.08
C ALA A 118 2.87 12.70 -5.80
N ALA A 119 2.23 12.02 -6.76
CA ALA A 119 1.94 10.59 -6.66
C ALA A 119 1.88 9.91 -8.03
N VAL A 120 2.20 8.61 -8.05
CA VAL A 120 1.94 7.70 -9.17
C VAL A 120 0.99 6.62 -8.69
N VAL A 121 -0.15 6.45 -9.36
CA VAL A 121 -1.25 5.60 -8.89
C VAL A 121 -1.62 4.57 -9.94
N ALA A 122 -1.70 3.30 -9.56
CA ALA A 122 -2.16 2.26 -10.46
C ALA A 122 -3.64 2.46 -10.83
N ARG A 123 -4.01 2.01 -12.04
CA ARG A 123 -5.39 1.87 -12.51
C ARG A 123 -5.58 0.51 -13.15
N GLY A 124 -6.71 -0.12 -12.85
CA GLY A 124 -7.18 -1.29 -13.58
C GLY A 124 -7.79 -0.92 -14.93
N GLY A 125 -8.29 -1.93 -15.64
CA GLY A 125 -9.04 -1.82 -16.89
C GLY A 125 -10.39 -1.12 -16.74
N ASP A 126 -10.95 -1.07 -15.52
CA ASP A 126 -12.14 -0.28 -15.19
C ASP A 126 -11.85 1.23 -15.07
N GLY A 127 -10.59 1.64 -15.17
CA GLY A 127 -10.14 3.03 -15.10
C GLY A 127 -10.13 3.62 -13.69
N ARG A 128 -10.49 2.85 -12.65
CA ARG A 128 -10.52 3.33 -11.27
C ARG A 128 -9.12 3.43 -10.67
N PRO A 129 -8.79 4.53 -9.96
CA PRO A 129 -7.52 4.66 -9.27
C PRO A 129 -7.44 3.69 -8.08
N GLN A 130 -6.27 3.09 -7.91
CA GLN A 130 -5.92 2.22 -6.80
C GLN A 130 -4.97 2.96 -5.85
N PRO A 131 -5.47 3.80 -4.91
CA PRO A 131 -4.61 4.56 -3.99
C PRO A 131 -3.75 3.68 -3.07
N LEU A 132 -4.08 2.39 -2.98
CA LEU A 132 -3.34 1.37 -2.24
C LEU A 132 -2.50 0.46 -3.14
N CYS A 133 -2.19 0.92 -4.34
CA CYS A 133 -1.11 0.43 -5.20
C CYS A 133 -0.51 1.66 -5.88
N ALA A 134 0.22 2.45 -5.11
CA ALA A 134 0.66 3.80 -5.48
C ALA A 134 2.02 4.15 -4.88
N CYS A 135 2.78 5.00 -5.56
CA CYS A 135 3.97 5.66 -5.02
C CYS A 135 3.62 7.10 -4.64
N TYR A 136 3.81 7.47 -3.37
CA TYR A 136 3.62 8.84 -2.88
C TYR A 136 4.99 9.48 -2.63
N HIS A 137 5.17 10.69 -3.15
CA HIS A 137 6.38 11.47 -2.86
C HIS A 137 6.34 12.03 -1.44
N ARG A 138 7.50 12.18 -0.80
CA ARG A 138 7.60 12.74 0.57
C ARG A 138 6.92 14.10 0.76
N THR A 139 6.78 14.89 -0.30
CA THR A 139 6.08 16.19 -0.25
C THR A 139 4.57 16.06 0.02
N VAL A 140 4.00 14.86 -0.11
CA VAL A 140 2.60 14.58 0.21
C VAL A 140 2.33 14.59 1.72
N ARG A 141 3.38 14.48 2.57
CA ARG A 141 3.26 14.35 4.03
C ARG A 141 2.29 15.37 4.64
N ASP A 142 2.52 16.66 4.42
CA ASP A 142 1.75 17.72 5.07
C ASP A 142 0.26 17.70 4.66
N VAL A 143 -0.01 17.43 3.38
CA VAL A 143 -1.38 17.31 2.86
C VAL A 143 -2.08 16.08 3.46
N ALA A 144 -1.38 14.95 3.54
CA ALA A 144 -1.91 13.73 4.14
C ALA A 144 -2.19 13.88 5.64
N GLU A 145 -1.31 14.55 6.38
CA GLU A 145 -1.49 14.89 7.79
C GLU A 145 -2.68 15.83 8.01
N ALA A 146 -2.82 16.86 7.17
CA ALA A 146 -3.97 17.76 7.22
C ALA A 146 -5.30 17.03 6.94
N HIS A 147 -5.33 16.09 6.00
CA HIS A 147 -6.50 15.23 5.75
C HIS A 147 -6.83 14.37 6.97
N LEU A 148 -5.82 13.75 7.59
CA LEU A 148 -5.99 12.91 8.78
C LEU A 148 -6.53 13.73 9.97
N ALA A 149 -5.94 14.90 10.24
CA ALA A 149 -6.35 15.81 11.31
C ALA A 149 -7.79 16.31 11.10
N ALA A 150 -8.17 16.61 9.85
CA ALA A 150 -9.52 17.04 9.48
C ALA A 150 -10.53 15.87 9.38
N ARG A 151 -10.13 14.63 9.71
CA ARG A 151 -10.97 13.41 9.57
C ARG A 151 -11.48 13.16 8.14
N ARG A 152 -10.78 13.67 7.12
CA ARG A 152 -11.00 13.34 5.71
C ARG A 152 -10.23 12.06 5.36
N LEU A 153 -10.74 10.93 5.84
CA LEU A 153 -10.03 9.64 5.89
C LEU A 153 -9.98 8.89 4.55
N ALA A 154 -10.77 9.34 3.58
CA ALA A 154 -10.83 8.73 2.27
C ALA A 154 -9.56 9.02 1.46
N LEU A 155 -8.88 7.97 1.00
CA LEU A 155 -7.70 8.14 0.14
C LEU A 155 -8.02 8.76 -1.22
N HIS A 156 -9.26 8.63 -1.71
CA HIS A 156 -9.68 9.34 -2.92
C HIS A 156 -9.70 10.86 -2.71
N ASP A 157 -10.08 11.33 -1.52
CA ASP A 157 -10.00 12.76 -1.18
C ASP A 157 -8.55 13.22 -1.14
N LEU A 158 -7.65 12.42 -0.54
CA LEU A 158 -6.22 12.71 -0.57
C LEU A 158 -5.74 12.84 -2.02
N LEU A 159 -5.99 11.84 -2.86
CA LEU A 159 -5.58 11.88 -4.27
C LEU A 159 -6.12 13.10 -5.02
N ALA A 160 -7.35 13.53 -4.75
CA ALA A 160 -7.94 14.71 -5.37
C ALA A 160 -7.27 16.03 -4.93
N ALA A 161 -6.58 16.03 -3.79
CA ALA A 161 -5.83 17.19 -3.28
C ALA A 161 -4.35 17.20 -3.73
N LEU A 162 -3.89 16.17 -4.45
CA LEU A 162 -2.53 16.09 -4.96
C LEU A 162 -2.46 16.57 -6.41
N ASP A 163 -1.42 17.32 -6.73
CA ASP A 163 -1.11 17.75 -8.09
C ASP A 163 0.41 17.90 -8.27
N PRO A 164 1.02 17.34 -9.33
CA PRO A 164 0.43 16.42 -10.31
C PRO A 164 0.39 14.97 -9.83
N VAL A 165 -0.71 14.27 -10.18
CA VAL A 165 -0.85 12.82 -10.03
C VAL A 165 -0.72 12.15 -11.39
N ARG A 166 0.18 11.17 -11.49
CA ARG A 166 0.30 10.32 -12.67
C ARG A 166 -0.45 9.02 -12.46
N PHE A 167 -1.13 8.55 -13.50
CA PHE A 167 -1.84 7.28 -13.47
C PHE A 167 -1.18 6.28 -14.41
N VAL A 168 -0.99 5.05 -13.93
CA VAL A 168 -0.36 3.96 -14.68
C VAL A 168 -1.35 2.82 -14.78
N ARG A 169 -1.65 2.37 -16.00
CA ARG A 169 -2.49 1.19 -16.19
C ARG A 169 -1.67 -0.05 -15.90
N LEU A 170 -2.14 -0.88 -14.96
CA LEU A 170 -1.60 -2.20 -14.70
C LEU A 170 -2.59 -3.28 -15.17
N PRO A 171 -2.12 -4.51 -15.43
CA PRO A 171 -3.01 -5.65 -15.69
C PRO A 171 -4.02 -5.86 -14.56
N ASP A 172 -5.24 -6.31 -14.90
CA ASP A 172 -6.31 -6.48 -13.90
C ASP A 172 -6.06 -7.66 -12.95
N ASP A 173 -5.39 -8.70 -13.43
CA ASP A 173 -5.03 -9.88 -12.65
C ASP A 173 -4.11 -9.52 -11.47
N VAL A 174 -3.14 -8.62 -11.69
CA VAL A 174 -2.22 -8.19 -10.62
C VAL A 174 -2.87 -7.24 -9.61
N LEU A 175 -4.02 -6.67 -9.94
CA LEU A 175 -4.80 -5.77 -9.08
C LEU A 175 -6.02 -6.47 -8.45
N LEU A 176 -6.14 -7.79 -8.60
CA LEU A 176 -7.23 -8.56 -8.00
C LEU A 176 -7.14 -8.52 -6.48
N ASN A 177 -8.18 -7.97 -5.85
CA ASN A 177 -8.32 -7.97 -4.41
C ASN A 177 -8.94 -9.28 -3.93
N VAL A 178 -8.26 -10.00 -3.05
CA VAL A 178 -8.84 -11.17 -2.38
C VAL A 178 -9.51 -10.67 -1.12
N ASN A 179 -10.81 -10.41 -1.08
CA ASN A 179 -11.53 -9.86 0.08
C ASN A 179 -12.30 -10.89 0.89
N HIS A 180 -12.60 -12.02 0.26
CA HIS A 180 -13.24 -13.20 0.81
C HIS A 180 -12.42 -14.44 0.40
N PRO A 181 -12.50 -15.56 1.15
CA PRO A 181 -11.86 -16.81 0.73
C PRO A 181 -12.30 -17.27 -0.67
N SER A 182 -13.55 -16.98 -1.07
CA SER A 182 -14.09 -17.24 -2.41
C SER A 182 -13.39 -16.48 -3.53
N ASP A 183 -12.71 -15.38 -3.22
CA ASP A 183 -11.99 -14.56 -4.19
C ASP A 183 -10.60 -15.14 -4.51
N THR A 184 -10.20 -16.20 -3.81
CA THR A 184 -8.89 -16.84 -3.98
C THR A 184 -8.78 -17.45 -5.37
N PRO A 185 -7.80 -17.04 -6.18
CA PRO A 185 -7.53 -17.67 -7.47
C PRO A 185 -7.21 -19.16 -7.28
N GLY A 186 -7.69 -19.98 -8.21
CA GLY A 186 -7.35 -21.40 -8.30
C GLY A 186 -5.87 -21.67 -8.55
#